data_AF-A0A7X8JP75-F1
#
_entry.id   AF-A0A7X8JP75-F1
#
_cell.length_a   1.000
_cell.length_b   1.000
_cell.length_c   1.000
_cell.angle_alpha   90.00
_cell.angle_beta   90.00
_cell.angle_gamma   90.00
#
_symmetry.space_group_name_H-M   'P 1'
#
loop_
_entity.id
_entity.type
_entity.pdbx_description
1 polymer ?
#
loop_
_entity_poly.entity_id
_entity_poly.type
_entity_poly.pdbx_seq_one_letter_code
_entity_poly.pdbx_strand_id
1 'polypeptide(L)' 'MSNEVIARIDISKPAGRKIVKSLEKEKSVKLEYPLPESIAGQKLYTHEEVWAKIEKKFEEHYGVKCNLK' A
#
# COMPACT_ATOMS: atom_id res chain seq x y z
N MET A 1 23.46 15.63 4.91
CA MET A 1 22.20 16.23 5.39
C MET A 1 21.13 15.88 4.37
N SER A 2 20.06 15.21 4.80
CA SER A 2 18.91 14.92 3.96
C SER A 2 18.02 16.16 3.93
N ASN A 3 17.97 16.86 2.79
CA ASN A 3 17.18 18.08 2.61
C ASN A 3 15.73 17.73 2.25
N GLU A 4 15.03 17.04 3.15
CA GLU A 4 13.64 16.61 2.94
C GLU A 4 12.68 17.40 3.84
N VAL A 5 11.54 17.82 3.28
CA VAL A 5 10.48 18.54 4.00
C VAL A 5 9.20 17.72 3.94
N ILE A 6 8.64 17.36 5.10
CA ILE A 6 7.39 16.59 5.20
C ILE A 6 6.22 17.56 5.37
N ALA A 7 5.32 17.60 4.38
CA ALA A 7 4.09 18.39 4.43
C ALA A 7 2.86 17.49 4.57
N ARG A 8 1.96 17.82 5.51
CA ARG A 8 0.66 17.14 5.66
C ARG A 8 -0.43 17.94 4.95
N ILE A 9 -1.10 17.32 3.98
CA ILE A 9 -2.13 17.97 3.17
C ILE A 9 -3.50 17.41 3.57
N ASP A 10 -4.44 18.29 3.92
CA ASP A 10 -5.82 17.89 4.19
C ASP A 10 -6.60 17.70 2.88
N ILE A 11 -6.96 16.45 2.57
CA ILE A 11 -7.65 16.03 1.33
C ILE A 11 -9.18 16.08 1.48
N SER A 12 -9.70 16.46 2.66
CA SER A 12 -11.13 16.62 2.90
C SER A 12 -11.76 17.68 2.01
N LYS A 13 -10.98 18.70 1.64
CA LYS A 13 -11.40 19.82 0.78
C LYS A 13 -10.94 19.64 -0.67
N PRO A 14 -11.68 20.17 -1.67
CA PRO A 14 -11.30 20.11 -3.07
C PRO A 14 -9.95 20.78 -3.36
N ALA A 15 -9.58 21.81 -2.57
CA ALA A 15 -8.28 22.47 -2.68
C ALA A 15 -7.12 21.50 -2.37
N GLY A 16 -7.23 20.72 -1.28
CA GLY A 16 -6.22 19.72 -0.93
C GLY A 16 -6.06 18.64 -1.98
N ARG A 17 -7.18 18.13 -2.53
CA ARG A 17 -7.17 17.19 -3.66
C ARG A 17 -6.43 17.75 -4.88
N LYS A 18 -6.60 19.04 -5.17
CA LYS A 18 -5.93 19.71 -6.29
C LYS A 18 -4.41 19.83 -6.08
N ILE A 19 -3.98 20.09 -4.85
CA ILE A 19 -2.56 20.14 -4.48
C ILE A 19 -1.93 18.75 -4.64
N VAL A 20 -2.56 17.71 -4.08
CA VAL A 20 -2.08 16.32 -4.21
C VAL A 20 -1.97 15.91 -5.68
N LYS A 21 -2.99 16.18 -6.51
CA LYS A 21 -2.94 15.90 -7.96
C LYS A 21 -1.84 16.66 -8.71
N SER A 22 -1.42 17.82 -8.20
CA SER A 22 -0.33 18.59 -8.80
C SER A 22 1.01 17.99 -8.40
N LEU A 23 1.16 17.60 -7.13
CA LEU A 23 2.35 16.95 -6.59
C LEU A 23 2.57 15.52 -7.13
N GLU A 24 1.50 14.79 -7.44
CA GLU A 24 1.56 13.44 -8.02
C GLU A 24 2.23 13.41 -9.40
N LYS A 25 2.24 14.54 -10.12
CA LYS A 25 2.90 14.66 -11.43
C LYS A 25 4.41 14.89 -11.31
N GLU A 26 4.89 15.32 -10.16
CA GLU A 26 6.29 15.64 -9.94
C GLU A 26 7.08 14.41 -9.50
N LYS A 27 8.10 14.03 -10.28
CA LYS A 27 8.94 12.85 -9.99
C LYS A 27 9.74 12.97 -8.69
N SER A 28 9.93 14.19 -8.20
CA SER A 28 10.70 14.49 -6.98
C SER A 28 9.87 14.39 -5.70
N VAL A 29 8.56 14.14 -5.80
CA VAL A 29 7.67 14.10 -4.64
C VAL A 29 7.28 12.66 -4.31
N LYS A 30 7.49 12.27 -3.06
CA LYS A 30 6.98 11.01 -2.51
C LYS A 30 5.73 11.29 -1.69
N LEU A 31 4.58 10.83 -2.17
CA LEU A 31 3.31 10.95 -1.45
C LEU A 31 3.12 9.74 -0.53
N GLU A 32 3.06 9.98 0.76
CA GLU A 32 2.72 8.96 1.76
C GLU A 32 1.30 9.23 2.26
N TYR A 33 0.38 8.32 1.91
CA TYR A 33 -0.98 8.37 2.42
C TYR A 33 -1.05 7.68 3.78
N PRO A 34 -1.72 8.27 4.78
CA PRO A 34 -1.98 7.57 6.02
C PRO A 34 -2.81 6.32 5.71
N LEU A 35 -2.46 5.20 6.35
CA LEU A 35 -3.29 4.02 6.33
C LEU A 35 -4.65 4.38 6.95
N PRO A 36 -5.78 3.98 6.33
CA PRO A 36 -7.08 4.27 6.88
C PRO A 36 -7.22 3.66 8.28
N GLU A 37 -7.83 4.39 9.21
CA GLU A 37 -8.03 3.95 10.61
C GLU A 37 -8.73 2.59 10.71
N SER A 38 -9.58 2.25 9.72
CA SER A 38 -10.25 0.95 9.62
C SER A 38 -9.28 -0.25 9.49
N ILE A 39 -8.02 0.00 9.11
CA ILE A 39 -6.97 -1.01 8.92
C ILE A 39 -5.86 -0.83 9.99
N ALA A 40 -5.87 0.29 10.71
CA ALA A 40 -4.95 0.52 11.81
C ALA A 40 -5.21 -0.48 12.95
N GLY A 41 -4.30 -1.43 13.12
CA GLY A 41 -4.42 -2.52 14.11
C GLY A 41 -4.91 -3.86 13.53
N GLN A 42 -5.29 -3.91 12.25
CA GLN A 42 -5.55 -5.18 11.57
C GLN A 42 -4.25 -5.77 11.03
N LYS A 43 -4.14 -7.11 11.07
CA LYS A 43 -3.01 -7.84 10.49
C LYS A 43 -3.09 -7.75 8.97
N LEU A 44 -2.45 -6.73 8.41
CA LEU A 44 -2.28 -6.56 6.97
C LEU A 44 -1.36 -7.67 6.47
N TYR A 45 -1.87 -8.49 5.54
CA TYR A 45 -1.04 -9.46 4.84
C TYR A 45 -0.51 -8.83 3.56
N THR A 46 0.78 -8.98 3.29
CA THR A 46 1.31 -8.61 1.98
C THR A 46 0.78 -9.55 0.91
N HIS A 47 0.80 -9.10 -0.35
CA HIS A 47 0.33 -9.91 -1.47
C HIS A 47 1.05 -11.27 -1.51
N GLU A 48 2.35 -11.26 -1.27
CA GLU A 48 3.21 -12.44 -1.20
C GLU A 48 2.80 -13.41 -0.07
N GLU A 49 2.48 -12.89 1.12
CA GLU A 49 2.01 -13.72 2.25
C GLU A 49 0.66 -14.38 1.96
N VAL A 50 -0.22 -13.70 1.22
CA VAL A 50 -1.51 -14.26 0.80
C VAL A 50 -1.29 -15.40 -0.19
N TRP A 51 -0.45 -15.20 -1.20
CA TRP A 51 -0.16 -16.26 -2.18
C TRP A 51 0.54 -17.46 -1.56
N ALA A 52 1.53 -17.25 -0.68
CA ALA A 52 2.20 -18.34 0.01
C ALA A 52 1.22 -19.19 0.86
N LYS A 53 0.23 -18.55 1.50
CA LYS A 53 -0.83 -19.28 2.22
C LYS A 53 -1.75 -20.06 1.30
N ILE A 54 -2.06 -19.53 0.12
CA ILE A 54 -2.90 -20.19 -0.87
C ILE A 54 -2.15 -21.40 -1.45
N GLU A 55 -0.89 -21.23 -1.86
CA GLU A 55 -0.05 -22.32 -2.37
C GLU A 55 0.07 -23.46 -1.36
N LYS A 56 0.31 -23.12 -0.08
CA LYS A 56 0.34 -24.11 1.01
C LYS A 56 -0.98 -24.86 1.14
N LYS A 57 -2.13 -24.17 1.07
CA LYS A 57 -3.44 -24.82 1.09
C LYS A 57 -3.67 -25.74 -0.11
N PHE A 58 -3.20 -25.35 -1.30
CA PHE A 58 -3.29 -26.17 -2.50
C PHE A 58 -2.42 -27.42 -2.41
N GLU A 59 -1.20 -27.29 -1.91
CA GLU A 59 -0.29 -28.43 -1.68
C GLU A 59 -0.88 -29.39 -0.63
N GLU A 60 -1.51 -28.87 0.43
CA GLU A 60 -2.12 -29.67 1.49
C GLU A 60 -3.41 -30.39 1.04
N HIS A 61 -4.26 -29.73 0.24
CA HIS A 61 -5.53 -30.33 -0.22
C HIS A 61 -5.38 -31.25 -1.43
N TYR A 62 -4.47 -30.95 -2.34
CA TYR A 62 -4.37 -31.64 -3.63
C TYR A 62 -3.03 -32.36 -3.85
N GLY A 63 -2.04 -32.17 -2.96
CA GLY A 63 -0.72 -32.78 -3.11
C GLY A 63 0.08 -32.24 -4.30
N VAL A 64 -0.37 -31.14 -4.92
CA VAL A 64 0.24 -30.55 -6.10
C VAL A 64 1.04 -29.32 -5.68
N LYS A 65 2.34 -29.30 -6.02
CA LYS A 65 3.14 -28.07 -5.94
C LYS A 65 2.69 -27.10 -7.02
N CYS A 66 1.81 -26.17 -6.64
CA CYS A 66 1.40 -25.07 -7.51
C CYS A 66 2.33 -23.87 -7.26
N ASN A 67 3.00 -23.39 -8.30
CA ASN A 67 3.60 -22.05 -8.31
C ASN A 67 2.58 -21.11 -8.96
N LEU A 68 1.88 -20.31 -8.16
CA LEU A 68 0.97 -19.28 -8.63
C LEU A 68 1.80 -18.01 -8.84
N LYS A 69 2.39 -17.89 -10.03
CA LYS A 69 3.26 -16.78 -10.43
C LYS A 69 2.50 -15.71 -11.20
#